data_AF-A0A7W0LQS1-F1
#
_entry.id   AF-A0A7W0LQS1-F1
#
_cell.length_a   1.000
_cell.length_b   1.000
_cell.length_c   1.000
_cell.angle_alpha   90.00
_cell.angle_beta   90.00
_cell.angle_gamma   90.00
#
_symmetry.space_group_name_H-M   'P 1'
#
loop_
_entity.id
_entity.type
_entity.pdbx_description
1 polymer ?
#
loop_
_entity_poly.entity_id
_entity_poly.type
_entity_poly.pdbx_seq_one_letter_code
_entity_poly.pdbx_strand_id
1 'polypeptide(L)'
;FGADPARVAGAAVAFAGGLRDAGIMATAKHFPGHGGAADSHAGPASVDLDAESLRRTELVPFDALVDDGVGLVMLNHVSYSGLGPLPASLSPAAYELLRSTGFDGVAVTDSLGMGAVNLRWPFGEAAVMAVGAGADAVLATDGHQARAMRDALVGAVSTGRIPEARLDEAVARMLTLRGADPATMLCPTG
;
A
#
# COMPACT_ATOMS: atom_id res chain seq x y z
N PHE A 1 -5.24 -15.77 -10.83
CA PHE A 1 -6.05 -16.92 -10.36
C PHE A 1 -7.35 -17.14 -11.15
N GLY A 2 -7.90 -16.13 -11.82
CA GLY A 2 -9.09 -16.25 -12.68
C GLY A 2 -9.79 -14.90 -12.83
N ALA A 3 -10.93 -14.86 -13.52
CA ALA A 3 -11.77 -13.66 -13.65
C ALA A 3 -12.97 -13.62 -12.68
N ASP A 4 -13.32 -14.76 -12.06
CA ASP A 4 -14.36 -14.83 -11.02
C ASP A 4 -13.76 -14.43 -9.66
N PRO A 5 -14.22 -13.32 -9.05
CA PRO A 5 -13.66 -12.83 -7.79
C PRO A 5 -13.73 -13.84 -6.64
N ALA A 6 -14.79 -14.65 -6.56
CA ALA A 6 -14.93 -15.65 -5.49
C ALA A 6 -13.90 -16.78 -5.65
N ARG A 7 -13.65 -17.22 -6.90
CA ARG A 7 -12.60 -18.20 -7.20
C ARG A 7 -11.20 -17.62 -6.93
N VAL A 8 -10.99 -16.34 -7.23
CA VAL A 8 -9.72 -15.66 -6.93
C VAL A 8 -9.51 -15.59 -5.41
N ALA A 9 -10.53 -15.22 -4.64
CA ALA A 9 -10.47 -15.15 -3.18
C ALA A 9 -10.06 -16.50 -2.56
N GLY A 10 -10.74 -17.59 -2.91
CA GLY A 10 -10.42 -18.92 -2.39
C GLY A 10 -9.00 -19.38 -2.74
N ALA A 11 -8.54 -19.12 -3.96
CA ALA A 11 -7.19 -19.46 -4.37
C ALA A 11 -6.12 -18.59 -3.68
N ALA A 12 -6.41 -17.31 -3.48
CA ALA A 12 -5.50 -16.37 -2.82
C ALA A 12 -5.33 -16.72 -1.33
N VAL A 13 -6.41 -17.02 -0.63
CA VAL A 13 -6.37 -17.47 0.78
C VAL A 13 -5.60 -18.79 0.90
N ALA A 14 -5.86 -19.77 0.03
CA ALA A 14 -5.12 -21.03 0.05
C ALA A 14 -3.62 -20.84 -0.20
N PHE A 15 -3.26 -19.95 -1.13
CA PHE A 15 -1.86 -19.61 -1.40
C PHE A 15 -1.19 -18.90 -0.22
N ALA A 16 -1.88 -17.92 0.38
CA ALA A 16 -1.40 -17.22 1.57
C ALA A 16 -1.21 -18.16 2.76
N GLY A 17 -2.14 -19.11 2.96
CA GLY A 17 -2.03 -20.17 3.95
C GLY A 17 -0.79 -21.04 3.76
N GLY A 18 -0.51 -21.48 2.53
CA GLY A 18 0.69 -22.27 2.22
C GLY A 18 2.00 -21.52 2.49
N LEU A 19 2.05 -20.21 2.23
CA LEU A 19 3.20 -19.38 2.61
C LEU A 19 3.34 -19.29 4.13
N ARG A 20 2.23 -19.05 4.83
CA ARG A 20 2.19 -18.94 6.30
C ARG A 20 2.65 -20.23 6.97
N ASP A 21 2.23 -21.39 6.48
CA ASP A 21 2.67 -22.71 6.97
C ASP A 21 4.18 -22.92 6.81
N ALA A 22 4.79 -22.27 5.82
CA ALA A 22 6.24 -22.25 5.61
C ALA A 22 6.95 -21.13 6.40
N GLY A 23 6.23 -20.38 7.26
CA GLY A 23 6.78 -19.25 8.01
C GLY A 23 7.05 -18.01 7.16
N ILE A 24 6.45 -17.92 5.97
CA ILE A 24 6.59 -16.78 5.04
C ILE A 24 5.32 -15.94 5.08
N MET A 25 5.47 -14.63 5.24
CA MET A 25 4.34 -13.72 5.18
C MET A 25 3.95 -13.42 3.73
N ALA A 26 2.67 -13.58 3.41
CA ALA A 26 2.11 -13.21 2.12
C ALA A 26 1.94 -11.68 2.00
N THR A 27 1.98 -11.19 0.76
CA THR A 27 1.60 -9.82 0.42
C THR A 27 0.42 -9.84 -0.54
N ALA A 28 -0.71 -9.27 -0.14
CA ALA A 28 -1.85 -9.08 -1.03
C ALA A 28 -1.53 -7.95 -2.01
N LYS A 29 -1.64 -8.20 -3.32
CA LYS A 29 -1.31 -7.18 -4.33
C LYS A 29 -2.06 -7.35 -5.66
N HIS A 30 -2.29 -6.27 -6.41
CA HIS A 30 -2.01 -4.87 -6.06
C HIS A 30 -3.33 -4.13 -5.78
N PHE A 31 -3.53 -3.67 -4.55
CA PHE A 31 -4.73 -2.98 -4.09
C PHE A 31 -4.93 -1.64 -4.83
N PRO A 32 -6.17 -1.22 -5.13
CA PRO A 32 -7.47 -1.87 -4.88
C PRO A 32 -7.89 -2.89 -5.95
N GLY A 33 -6.95 -3.42 -6.73
CA GLY A 33 -7.21 -4.35 -7.84
C GLY A 33 -6.86 -3.74 -9.20
N HIS A 34 -6.15 -4.50 -10.03
CA HIS A 34 -5.61 -4.03 -11.31
C HIS A 34 -6.45 -4.50 -12.51
N GLY A 35 -7.58 -5.21 -12.27
CA GLY A 35 -8.25 -6.19 -13.14
C GLY A 35 -8.69 -5.77 -14.55
N GLY A 36 -8.46 -4.53 -14.97
CA GLY A 36 -8.69 -4.05 -16.33
C GLY A 36 -7.82 -2.88 -16.77
N ALA A 37 -6.80 -2.51 -15.98
CA ALA A 37 -5.94 -1.36 -16.26
C ALA A 37 -4.85 -1.69 -17.29
N ALA A 38 -4.44 -0.68 -18.06
CA ALA A 38 -3.22 -0.75 -18.88
C ALA A 38 -1.96 -0.81 -17.99
N ASP A 39 -0.85 -1.30 -18.55
CA ASP A 39 0.41 -1.50 -17.84
C ASP A 39 0.98 -0.20 -17.25
N SER A 40 1.02 -0.11 -15.91
CA SER A 40 1.55 1.04 -15.17
C SER A 40 3.08 1.18 -15.20
N HIS A 41 3.82 0.21 -15.76
CA HIS A 41 5.27 0.34 -15.92
C HIS A 41 5.63 1.41 -16.96
N ALA A 42 4.85 1.52 -18.03
CA ALA A 42 5.12 2.40 -19.17
C ALA A 42 4.64 3.85 -18.97
N GLY A 43 3.69 4.07 -18.04
CA GLY A 43 3.12 5.39 -17.79
C GLY A 43 1.83 5.33 -16.98
N PRO A 44 1.15 6.48 -16.79
CA PRO A 44 -0.10 6.53 -16.04
C PRO A 44 -1.19 5.66 -16.66
N ALA A 45 -1.92 4.94 -15.81
CA ALA A 45 -3.11 4.20 -16.19
C ALA A 45 -4.28 4.64 -15.31
N SER A 46 -5.49 4.65 -15.88
CA SER A 46 -6.70 4.96 -15.14
C SER A 46 -7.80 3.95 -15.44
N VAL A 47 -8.68 3.75 -14.46
CA VAL A 47 -9.84 2.88 -14.55
C VAL A 47 -11.07 3.67 -14.10
N ASP A 48 -12.15 3.57 -14.86
CA ASP A 48 -13.42 4.20 -14.50
C ASP A 48 -14.24 3.28 -13.59
N LEU A 49 -13.80 3.19 -12.33
CA LEU A 49 -14.50 2.48 -11.26
C LEU A 49 -14.58 3.38 -10.03
N ASP A 50 -15.77 3.40 -9.42
CA ASP A 50 -16.00 4.01 -8.12
C ASP A 50 -15.75 3.02 -6.98
N ALA A 51 -15.76 3.53 -5.74
CA ALA A 51 -15.50 2.71 -4.55
C ALA A 51 -16.53 1.58 -4.36
N GLU A 52 -17.79 1.78 -4.75
CA GLU A 52 -18.82 0.74 -4.66
C GLU A 52 -18.60 -0.38 -5.68
N SER A 53 -18.22 -0.02 -6.91
CA SER A 53 -17.88 -0.98 -7.95
C SER A 53 -16.64 -1.77 -7.58
N LEU A 54 -15.61 -1.11 -7.04
CA LEU A 54 -14.42 -1.78 -6.50
C LEU A 54 -14.80 -2.80 -5.42
N ARG A 55 -15.65 -2.42 -4.45
CA ARG A 55 -16.12 -3.33 -3.39
C ARG A 55 -16.82 -4.58 -3.93
N ARG A 56 -17.65 -4.41 -4.97
CA ARG A 56 -18.43 -5.51 -5.55
C ARG A 56 -17.60 -6.49 -6.37
N THR A 57 -16.44 -6.09 -6.88
CA THR A 57 -15.62 -6.93 -7.77
C THR A 57 -14.19 -7.07 -7.27
N GLU A 58 -13.42 -5.99 -7.35
CA GLU A 58 -11.96 -6.01 -7.16
C GLU A 58 -11.56 -6.27 -5.70
N LEU A 59 -12.34 -5.81 -4.73
CA LEU A 59 -12.02 -5.98 -3.31
C LEU A 59 -12.41 -7.34 -2.72
N VAL A 60 -13.28 -8.11 -3.38
CA VAL A 60 -13.69 -9.45 -2.90
C VAL A 60 -12.51 -10.34 -2.49
N PRO A 61 -11.43 -10.49 -3.29
CA PRO A 61 -10.25 -11.23 -2.85
C PRO A 61 -9.41 -10.54 -1.77
N PHE A 62 -9.44 -9.21 -1.67
CA PHE A 62 -8.73 -8.48 -0.60
C PHE A 62 -9.45 -8.64 0.73
N ASP A 63 -10.77 -8.50 0.77
CA ASP A 63 -11.58 -8.71 1.97
C ASP A 63 -11.34 -10.12 2.54
N ALA A 64 -11.35 -11.15 1.67
CA ALA A 64 -11.05 -12.53 2.08
C ALA A 64 -9.63 -12.71 2.65
N LEU A 65 -8.63 -12.01 2.11
CA LEU A 65 -7.25 -12.05 2.62
C LEU A 65 -7.09 -11.27 3.93
N VAL A 66 -7.82 -10.17 4.08
CA VAL A 66 -7.85 -9.39 5.33
C VAL A 66 -8.50 -10.22 6.44
N ASP A 67 -9.62 -10.89 6.15
CA ASP A 67 -10.28 -11.81 7.07
C ASP A 67 -9.40 -13.02 7.45
N ASP A 68 -8.55 -13.51 6.53
CA ASP A 68 -7.55 -14.56 6.81
C ASP A 68 -6.30 -14.03 7.56
N GLY A 69 -6.22 -12.72 7.80
CA GLY A 69 -5.13 -12.10 8.57
C GLY A 69 -3.86 -11.82 7.78
N VAL A 70 -3.96 -11.44 6.50
CA VAL A 70 -2.79 -10.98 5.73
C VAL A 70 -2.13 -9.79 6.43
N GLY A 71 -0.80 -9.83 6.58
CA GLY A 71 -0.05 -8.79 7.30
C GLY A 71 0.37 -7.59 6.45
N LEU A 72 0.41 -7.75 5.12
CA LEU A 72 0.98 -6.78 4.19
C LEU A 72 0.12 -6.64 2.93
N VAL A 73 -0.26 -5.41 2.59
CA VAL A 73 -1.01 -5.07 1.36
C VAL A 73 -0.22 -4.06 0.55
N MET A 74 -0.01 -4.36 -0.73
CA MET A 74 0.69 -3.49 -1.67
C MET A 74 -0.29 -2.75 -2.57
N LEU A 75 -0.19 -1.41 -2.65
CA LEU A 75 -1.03 -0.56 -3.49
C LEU A 75 -0.39 -0.29 -4.86
N ASN A 76 -1.21 -0.27 -5.92
CA ASN A 76 -0.75 -0.02 -7.28
C ASN A 76 -0.62 1.48 -7.64
N HIS A 77 -0.21 1.74 -8.88
CA HIS A 77 -0.08 3.09 -9.46
C HIS A 77 -1.16 3.41 -10.51
N VAL A 78 -2.37 2.88 -10.33
CA VAL A 78 -3.54 3.18 -11.18
C VAL A 78 -4.39 4.27 -10.52
N SER A 79 -4.91 5.21 -11.30
CA SER A 79 -5.92 6.19 -10.84
C SER A 79 -7.33 5.65 -11.05
N TYR A 80 -8.25 5.93 -10.11
CA TYR A 80 -9.64 5.44 -10.17
C TYR A 80 -10.60 6.63 -10.06
N SER A 81 -11.65 6.67 -10.88
CA SER A 81 -12.59 7.79 -10.90
C SER A 81 -13.21 8.07 -9.51
N GLY A 82 -13.50 7.04 -8.72
CA GLY A 82 -14.01 7.20 -7.36
C GLY A 82 -12.97 7.43 -6.25
N LEU A 83 -11.66 7.37 -6.55
CA LEU A 83 -10.59 7.58 -5.57
C LEU A 83 -9.75 8.84 -5.85
N GLY A 84 -10.20 9.65 -6.81
CA GLY A 84 -9.57 10.90 -7.20
C GLY A 84 -8.48 10.75 -8.27
N PRO A 85 -7.80 11.86 -8.60
CA PRO A 85 -6.90 11.91 -9.77
C PRO A 85 -5.54 11.26 -9.53
N LEU A 86 -5.17 11.02 -8.27
CA LEU A 86 -3.89 10.44 -7.92
C LEU A 86 -3.89 8.92 -8.11
N PRO A 87 -2.74 8.32 -8.47
CA PRO A 87 -2.57 6.88 -8.39
C PRO A 87 -2.89 6.35 -6.98
N ALA A 88 -3.42 5.14 -6.86
CA ALA A 88 -3.85 4.57 -5.56
C ALA A 88 -2.76 4.65 -4.49
N SER A 89 -1.51 4.34 -4.81
CA SER A 89 -0.37 4.45 -3.88
C SER A 89 -0.10 5.86 -3.35
N LEU A 90 -0.62 6.90 -4.01
CA LEU A 90 -0.48 8.32 -3.62
C LEU A 90 -1.83 8.94 -3.20
N SER A 91 -2.93 8.18 -3.20
CA SER A 91 -4.28 8.69 -2.93
C SER A 91 -4.71 8.38 -1.50
N PRO A 92 -5.01 9.39 -0.65
CA PRO A 92 -5.56 9.16 0.68
C PRO A 92 -6.84 8.32 0.67
N ALA A 93 -7.72 8.53 -0.32
CA ALA A 93 -8.96 7.79 -0.47
C ALA A 93 -8.74 6.28 -0.70
N ALA A 94 -7.63 5.89 -1.33
CA ALA A 94 -7.29 4.47 -1.49
C ALA A 94 -6.86 3.83 -0.17
N TYR A 95 -6.09 4.55 0.66
CA TYR A 95 -5.73 4.04 1.99
C TYR A 95 -6.93 4.02 2.95
N GLU A 96 -7.80 5.02 2.90
CA GLU A 96 -9.08 5.02 3.63
C GLU A 96 -9.95 3.83 3.22
N LEU A 97 -10.05 3.54 1.91
CA LEU A 97 -10.75 2.37 1.39
C LEU A 97 -10.14 1.08 1.95
N LEU A 98 -8.80 0.95 1.96
CA LEU A 98 -8.13 -0.20 2.55
C LEU A 98 -8.42 -0.34 4.06
N ARG A 99 -8.31 0.73 4.84
CA ARG A 99 -8.62 0.67 6.28
C ARG A 99 -10.09 0.33 6.53
N SER A 100 -11.00 0.76 5.65
CA SER A 100 -12.42 0.42 5.76
C SER A 100 -12.74 -1.07 5.58
N THR A 101 -11.81 -1.88 5.05
CA THR A 101 -11.96 -3.35 5.01
C THR A 101 -11.61 -4.01 6.34
N GLY A 102 -11.21 -3.24 7.35
CA GLY A 102 -10.68 -3.75 8.62
C GLY A 102 -9.19 -4.09 8.58
N PHE A 103 -8.47 -3.73 7.51
CA PHE A 103 -7.05 -3.99 7.42
C PHE A 103 -6.22 -3.08 8.34
N ASP A 104 -5.60 -3.66 9.36
CA ASP A 104 -4.74 -2.96 10.32
C ASP A 104 -3.24 -3.25 10.14
N GLY A 105 -2.88 -4.07 9.15
CA GLY A 105 -1.50 -4.41 8.80
C GLY A 105 -0.75 -3.30 8.07
N VAL A 106 0.41 -3.64 7.52
CA VAL A 106 1.28 -2.69 6.81
C VAL A 106 0.77 -2.45 5.39
N ALA A 107 0.56 -1.19 5.04
CA ALA A 107 0.30 -0.76 3.66
C ALA A 107 1.61 -0.32 3.00
N VAL A 108 1.96 -0.90 1.86
CA VAL A 108 3.19 -0.57 1.11
C VAL A 108 2.87 -0.13 -0.31
N THR A 109 3.64 0.78 -0.87
CA THR A 109 3.51 1.11 -2.30
C THR A 109 4.06 -0.01 -3.18
N ASP A 110 3.58 -0.13 -4.41
CA ASP A 110 4.41 -0.68 -5.49
C ASP A 110 5.63 0.24 -5.74
N SER A 111 6.52 -0.15 -6.65
CA SER A 111 7.78 0.56 -6.86
C SER A 111 7.53 2.00 -7.33
N LEU A 112 7.92 2.97 -6.49
CA LEU A 112 7.90 4.39 -6.87
C LEU A 112 8.87 4.70 -8.02
N GLY A 113 9.71 3.73 -8.40
CA GLY A 113 10.54 3.73 -9.60
C GLY A 113 9.77 3.43 -10.91
N MET A 114 8.48 3.13 -10.88
CA MET A 114 7.67 2.84 -12.07
C MET A 114 7.23 4.11 -12.81
N GLY A 115 7.03 4.01 -14.12
CA GLY A 115 6.71 5.15 -15.00
C GLY A 115 5.41 5.89 -14.64
N ALA A 116 4.41 5.19 -14.09
CA ALA A 116 3.18 5.81 -13.60
C ALA A 116 3.40 6.86 -12.49
N VAL A 117 4.54 6.79 -11.78
CA VAL A 117 4.93 7.72 -10.71
C VAL A 117 6.16 8.53 -11.09
N ASN A 118 7.27 7.89 -11.45
CA ASN A 118 8.58 8.55 -11.58
C ASN A 118 8.63 9.61 -12.71
N LEU A 119 7.76 9.50 -13.72
CA LEU A 119 7.67 10.46 -14.82
C LEU A 119 6.94 11.75 -14.42
N ARG A 120 6.27 11.73 -13.27
CA ARG A 120 5.40 12.81 -12.76
C ARG A 120 5.93 13.42 -11.48
N TRP A 121 6.58 12.64 -10.63
CA TRP A 121 7.11 13.09 -9.35
C TRP A 121 8.55 12.61 -9.12
N PRO A 122 9.43 13.48 -8.60
CA PRO A 122 10.71 13.04 -8.05
C PRO A 122 10.50 12.01 -6.93
N PHE A 123 11.43 11.06 -6.79
CA PHE A 123 11.34 9.97 -5.81
C PHE A 123 11.05 10.45 -4.37
N GLY A 124 11.73 11.51 -3.93
CA GLY A 124 11.53 12.08 -2.60
C GLY A 124 10.12 12.62 -2.39
N GLU A 125 9.59 13.35 -3.39
CA GLU A 125 8.25 13.91 -3.34
C GLU A 125 7.18 12.80 -3.37
N ALA A 126 7.35 11.80 -4.24
CA ALA A 126 6.44 10.65 -4.30
C ALA A 126 6.39 9.89 -2.97
N ALA A 127 7.52 9.73 -2.28
CA ALA A 127 7.55 9.08 -0.97
C ALA A 127 6.82 9.89 0.10
N VAL A 128 7.03 11.22 0.14
CA VAL A 128 6.33 12.12 1.06
C VAL A 128 4.82 12.09 0.81
N MET A 129 4.39 12.11 -0.46
CA MET A 129 2.99 11.97 -0.83
C MET A 129 2.40 10.63 -0.39
N ALA A 130 3.10 9.52 -0.63
CA ALA A 130 2.63 8.18 -0.26
C ALA A 130 2.46 8.03 1.25
N VAL A 131 3.48 8.40 2.04
CA VAL A 131 3.42 8.29 3.51
C VAL A 131 2.35 9.22 4.09
N GLY A 132 2.25 10.45 3.57
CA GLY A 132 1.20 11.40 3.94
C GLY A 132 -0.21 10.92 3.56
N ALA A 133 -0.35 10.10 2.52
CA ALA A 133 -1.62 9.49 2.13
C ALA A 133 -2.01 8.29 2.98
N GLY A 134 -1.07 7.63 3.67
CA GLY A 134 -1.33 6.47 4.52
C GLY A 134 -0.42 5.26 4.29
N ALA A 135 0.57 5.35 3.40
CA ALA A 135 1.57 4.28 3.21
C ALA A 135 2.43 4.13 4.47
N ASP A 136 2.55 2.91 4.99
CA ASP A 136 3.45 2.60 6.10
C ASP A 136 4.88 2.32 5.61
N ALA A 137 5.03 1.91 4.35
CA ALA A 137 6.32 1.76 3.69
C ALA A 137 6.26 2.17 2.21
N VAL A 138 7.40 2.60 1.66
CA VAL A 138 7.57 2.90 0.23
C VAL A 138 8.59 1.98 -0.39
N LEU A 139 8.28 1.44 -1.58
CA LEU A 139 9.16 0.50 -2.28
C LEU A 139 10.11 1.24 -3.22
N ALA A 140 11.41 1.06 -2.99
CA ALA A 140 12.49 1.49 -3.87
C ALA A 140 13.14 0.28 -4.54
N THR A 141 13.53 0.40 -5.80
CA THR A 141 14.20 -0.69 -6.55
C THR A 141 15.73 -0.55 -6.58
N ASP A 142 16.26 0.58 -6.13
CA ASP A 142 17.70 0.77 -5.99
C ASP A 142 18.07 1.67 -4.78
N GLY A 143 19.35 1.66 -4.41
CA GLY A 143 19.84 2.41 -3.25
C GLY A 143 19.88 3.93 -3.44
N HIS A 144 19.88 4.43 -4.68
CA HIS A 144 19.81 5.86 -4.95
C HIS A 144 18.39 6.39 -4.69
N GLN A 145 17.37 5.69 -5.23
CA GLN A 145 15.96 5.93 -4.92
C GLN A 145 15.73 5.91 -3.42
N ALA A 146 16.18 4.85 -2.74
CA ALA A 146 15.99 4.69 -1.30
C ALA A 146 16.58 5.86 -0.49
N ARG A 147 17.78 6.34 -0.84
CA ARG A 147 18.39 7.51 -0.17
C ARG A 147 17.57 8.79 -0.39
N ALA A 148 17.17 9.06 -1.64
CA ALA A 148 16.36 10.25 -1.96
C ALA A 148 15.00 10.24 -1.24
N MET A 149 14.34 9.08 -1.18
CA MET A 149 13.07 8.91 -0.46
C MET A 149 13.24 9.11 1.04
N ARG A 150 14.26 8.48 1.65
CA ARG A 150 14.58 8.64 3.08
C ARG A 150 14.83 10.11 3.43
N ASP A 151 15.72 10.78 2.69
CA ASP A 151 16.13 12.16 3.01
C ASP A 151 14.93 13.13 2.91
N ALA A 152 14.05 12.92 1.93
CA ALA A 152 12.82 13.69 1.79
C ALA A 152 11.83 13.44 2.92
N LEU A 153 11.65 12.18 3.36
CA LEU A 153 10.78 11.85 4.49
C LEU A 153 11.29 12.47 5.79
N VAL A 154 12.58 12.39 6.06
CA VAL A 154 13.22 13.04 7.23
C VAL A 154 12.98 14.55 7.20
N GLY A 155 13.18 15.19 6.04
CA GLY A 155 12.92 16.62 5.87
C GLY A 155 11.44 16.98 6.05
N ALA A 156 10.53 16.16 5.53
CA ALA A 156 9.09 16.40 5.63
C ALA A 156 8.59 16.33 7.08
N VAL A 157 9.10 15.39 7.89
CA VAL A 157 8.80 15.33 9.33
C VAL A 157 9.41 16.52 10.07
N SER A 158 10.69 16.82 9.81
CA SER A 158 11.41 17.92 10.48
C SER A 158 10.77 19.30 10.23
N THR A 159 10.06 19.45 9.10
CA THR A 159 9.36 20.69 8.72
C THR A 159 7.87 20.69 9.08
N GLY A 160 7.34 19.60 9.64
CA GLY A 160 5.93 19.44 9.99
C GLY A 160 5.01 19.19 8.79
N ARG A 161 5.55 18.95 7.58
CA ARG A 161 4.76 18.56 6.41
C ARG A 161 4.11 17.18 6.58
N ILE A 162 4.80 16.28 7.28
CA ILE A 162 4.24 15.03 7.80
C ILE A 162 4.31 15.12 9.33
N PRO A 163 3.19 14.94 10.06
CA PRO A 163 3.23 14.85 11.51
C PRO A 163 4.07 13.65 11.96
N GLU A 164 4.91 13.81 12.99
CA GLU A 164 5.74 12.71 13.52
C GLU A 164 4.89 11.48 13.91
N ALA A 165 3.71 11.71 14.50
CA ALA A 165 2.74 10.66 14.84
C ALA A 165 2.34 9.76 13.65
N ARG A 166 2.35 10.27 12.41
CA ARG A 166 2.08 9.45 11.21
C ARG A 166 3.21 8.46 10.96
N LEU A 167 4.46 8.86 11.21
CA LEU A 167 5.61 7.97 11.08
C LEU A 167 5.64 6.94 12.22
N ASP A 168 5.33 7.36 13.45
CA ASP A 168 5.24 6.44 14.60
C ASP A 168 4.21 5.34 14.36
N GLU A 169 3.04 5.69 13.82
CA GLU A 169 2.00 4.75 13.43
C GLU A 169 2.50 3.72 12.39
N ALA A 170 3.20 4.19 11.36
CA ALA A 170 3.77 3.33 10.33
C ALA A 170 4.84 2.38 10.90
N VAL A 171 5.74 2.91 11.75
CA VAL A 171 6.79 2.14 12.43
C VAL A 171 6.16 1.10 13.36
N ALA A 172 5.12 1.47 14.11
CA ALA A 172 4.41 0.55 15.00
C ALA A 172 3.90 -0.67 14.24
N ARG A 173 3.21 -0.46 13.11
CA ARG A 173 2.72 -1.56 12.25
C ARG A 173 3.86 -2.42 11.71
N MET A 174 4.96 -1.79 11.27
CA MET A 174 6.13 -2.52 10.79
C MET A 174 6.83 -3.36 11.88
N LEU A 175 6.81 -2.91 13.13
CA LEU A 175 7.36 -3.65 14.27
C LEU A 175 6.44 -4.82 14.65
N THR A 176 5.13 -4.59 14.72
CA THR A 176 4.14 -5.65 14.92
C THR A 176 4.27 -6.73 13.84
N LEU A 177 4.49 -6.33 12.58
CA LEU A 177 4.71 -7.25 11.46
C LEU A 177 5.90 -8.19 11.68
N ARG A 178 6.95 -7.72 12.38
CA ARG A 178 8.14 -8.51 12.72
C ARG A 178 7.99 -9.29 14.03
N GLY A 179 6.83 -9.24 14.68
CA GLY A 179 6.59 -9.84 15.99
C GLY A 179 7.27 -9.08 17.15
N ALA A 180 7.64 -7.81 16.94
CA ALA A 180 8.14 -6.94 18.01
C ALA A 180 6.98 -6.18 18.68
N ASP A 181 7.11 -5.88 19.97
CA ASP A 181 6.15 -5.04 20.70
C ASP A 181 6.44 -3.55 20.43
N PRO A 182 5.55 -2.82 19.72
CA PRO A 182 5.75 -1.41 19.40
C PRO A 182 5.91 -0.54 20.64
N ALA A 183 5.24 -0.88 21.75
CA ALA A 183 5.27 -0.10 22.99
C ALA A 183 6.65 -0.07 23.64
N THR A 184 7.52 -1.03 23.31
CA THR A 184 8.89 -1.11 23.83
C THR A 184 9.92 -0.40 22.95
N MET A 185 9.55 0.04 21.75
CA MET A 185 10.47 0.53 20.72
C MET A 185 10.14 1.93 20.18
N LEU A 186 8.93 2.43 20.41
CA LEU A 186 8.56 3.81 20.10
C LEU A 186 8.98 4.74 21.24
N CYS A 187 9.40 5.97 20.90
CA CYS A 187 9.75 6.96 21.90
C CYS A 187 8.55 7.22 22.83
N PRO A 188 8.73 7.24 24.15
CA PRO A 188 7.66 7.66 25.04
C PRO A 188 7.25 9.08 24.67
N THR A 189 5.97 9.27 24.36
CA THR A 189 5.37 10.59 24.22
C THR A 189 5.48 11.28 25.59
N GLY A 190 6.37 12.26 25.70
CA GLY A 190 6.55 13.10 26.90
C GLY A 190 5.41 14.07 27.12
#